data_AF-A0A1W6K146-F1
#
_entry.id   AF-A0A1W6K146-F1
#
_cell.length_a   1.000
_cell.length_b   1.000
_cell.length_c   1.000
_cell.angle_alpha   90.00
_cell.angle_beta   90.00
_cell.angle_gamma   90.00
#
_symmetry.space_group_name_H-M   'P 1'
#
loop_
_entity.id
_entity.type
_entity.pdbx_description
1 polymer ?
#
loop_
_entity_poly.entity_id
_entity_poly.type
_entity_poly.pdbx_seq_one_letter_code
_entity_poly.pdbx_strand_id
1 'polypeptide(L)'
;MKYAKLLSISKINSEIFEVKLDIRMNLLPGHFISIIFPSISEIPLGVGDYHNNILSLYIESEKIIKLLKEKNEILVKGPLGKPIKLGDKILGIGKGKLYYDLIYPLRYASRQGKKISVFCEDCNTEFEKVNEITGDWDTIISSVPKEEISNLPKNAYVYVRWVKMNCSLGVCGVCNINNKILPCIEGPFIKVKELVD
;
A
#
# COMPACT_ATOMS: atom_id res chain seq x y z
N MET A 1 14.78 10.57 6.39
CA MET A 1 14.73 10.67 4.91
C MET A 1 16.03 10.13 4.35
N LYS A 2 16.01 9.51 3.17
CA LYS A 2 17.18 8.93 2.51
C LYS A 2 17.10 9.16 1.01
N TYR A 3 18.24 9.33 0.36
CA TYR A 3 18.30 9.26 -1.10
C TYR A 3 18.20 7.80 -1.54
N ALA A 4 17.38 7.56 -2.56
CA ALA A 4 17.21 6.27 -3.21
C ALA A 4 17.63 6.40 -4.67
N LYS A 5 18.41 5.46 -5.19
CA LYS A 5 18.82 5.47 -6.59
C LYS A 5 17.69 4.91 -7.44
N LEU A 6 17.30 5.64 -8.49
CA LEU A 6 16.31 5.16 -9.46
C LEU A 6 16.96 4.07 -10.32
N LEU A 7 16.39 2.86 -10.29
CA LEU A 7 16.88 1.72 -11.08
C LEU A 7 16.14 1.60 -12.41
N SER A 8 14.81 1.63 -12.36
CA SER A 8 13.98 1.48 -13.56
C SER A 8 12.59 2.07 -13.37
N ILE A 9 11.99 2.46 -14.49
CA ILE A 9 10.56 2.77 -14.61
C ILE A 9 10.01 1.92 -15.75
N SER A 10 9.07 1.04 -15.45
CA SER A 10 8.43 0.16 -16.44
C SER A 10 6.91 0.31 -16.39
N LYS A 11 6.28 0.37 -17.55
CA LYS A 11 4.81 0.39 -17.64
C LYS A 11 4.28 -1.04 -17.49
N ILE A 12 3.41 -1.28 -16.52
CA ILE A 12 2.84 -2.60 -16.22
C ILE A 12 1.55 -2.83 -17.02
N ASN A 13 0.72 -1.79 -17.12
CA ASN A 13 -0.49 -1.78 -17.96
C ASN A 13 -0.78 -0.35 -18.43
N SER A 14 -1.95 -0.10 -19.01
CA SER A 14 -2.34 1.23 -19.52
C SER A 14 -2.25 2.35 -18.46
N GLU A 15 -2.45 2.04 -17.18
CA GLU A 15 -2.60 3.00 -16.09
C GLU A 15 -1.45 2.99 -15.07
N ILE A 16 -0.72 1.88 -14.93
CA ILE A 16 0.18 1.63 -13.80
C ILE A 16 1.63 1.53 -14.28
N PHE A 17 2.50 2.20 -13.54
CA PHE A 17 3.95 2.12 -13.68
C PHE A 17 4.56 1.47 -12.44
N GLU A 18 5.50 0.56 -12.64
CA GLU A 18 6.39 0.10 -11.59
C GLU A 18 7.67 0.94 -11.61
N VAL A 19 8.00 1.52 -10.46
CA VAL A 19 9.24 2.24 -10.22
C VAL A 19 10.08 1.45 -9.23
N LYS A 20 11.30 1.09 -9.62
CA LYS A 20 12.25 0.36 -8.76
C LYS A 20 13.34 1.29 -8.26
N LEU A 21 13.55 1.28 -6.96
CA LEU A 21 14.52 2.09 -6.25
C LEU A 21 15.48 1.21 -5.45
N ASP A 22 16.78 1.49 -5.50
CA ASP A 22 17.76 0.90 -4.59
C ASP A 22 17.83 1.75 -3.32
N ILE A 23 17.39 1.17 -2.20
CA ILE A 23 17.38 1.82 -0.90
C ILE A 23 17.35 0.79 0.25
N ARG A 24 18.19 1.03 1.26
CA ARG A 24 18.20 0.23 2.50
C ARG A 24 17.20 0.76 3.53
N MET A 25 16.17 -0.02 3.84
CA MET A 25 15.09 0.30 4.78
C MET A 25 14.60 -0.96 5.50
N ASN A 26 14.00 -0.78 6.67
CA ASN A 26 13.26 -1.86 7.33
C ASN A 26 11.77 -1.65 7.06
N LEU A 27 11.23 -2.33 6.04
CA LEU A 27 9.82 -2.26 5.67
C LEU A 27 9.08 -3.47 6.22
N LEU A 28 7.88 -3.24 6.76
CA LEU A 28 6.99 -4.27 7.27
C LEU A 28 5.60 -4.08 6.64
N PRO A 29 4.77 -5.12 6.52
CA PRO A 29 3.39 -4.99 6.08
C PRO A 29 2.68 -3.90 6.90
N GLY A 30 1.95 -3.01 6.23
CA GLY A 30 1.35 -1.85 6.89
C GLY A 30 2.18 -0.56 6.80
N HIS A 31 3.43 -0.62 6.35
CA HIS A 31 4.17 0.60 6.07
C HIS A 31 3.84 1.19 4.70
N PHE A 32 3.98 2.50 4.59
CA PHE A 32 4.05 3.25 3.35
C PHE A 32 5.30 4.15 3.35
N ILE A 33 5.56 4.83 2.25
CA ILE A 33 6.64 5.81 2.12
C ILE A 33 6.11 7.09 1.49
N SER A 34 6.86 8.18 1.59
CA SER A 34 6.65 9.35 0.73
C SER A 34 7.83 9.55 -0.20
N ILE A 35 7.56 9.81 -1.48
CA ILE A 35 8.53 10.42 -2.38
C ILE A 35 8.47 11.94 -2.20
N ILE A 36 9.63 12.58 -2.07
CA ILE A 36 9.75 14.02 -1.91
C ILE A 36 10.43 14.61 -3.14
N PHE A 37 9.75 15.57 -3.77
CA PHE A 37 10.29 16.49 -4.75
C PHE A 37 10.50 17.84 -4.07
N PRO A 38 11.75 18.21 -3.71
CA PRO A 38 12.02 19.46 -2.99
C PRO A 38 11.38 20.66 -3.67
N SER A 39 10.72 21.51 -2.89
CA SER A 39 9.99 22.70 -3.34
C SER A 39 8.79 22.45 -4.26
N ILE A 40 8.41 21.19 -4.52
CA ILE A 40 7.29 20.84 -5.40
C ILE A 40 6.20 20.11 -4.61
N SER A 41 6.50 18.92 -4.07
CA SER A 41 5.50 18.09 -3.39
C SER A 41 6.10 16.96 -2.55
N GLU A 42 5.35 16.53 -1.53
CA GLU A 42 5.50 15.23 -0.87
C GLU A 42 4.34 14.33 -1.31
N ILE A 43 4.64 13.12 -1.80
CA ILE A 43 3.65 12.20 -2.34
C ILE A 43 3.70 10.89 -1.55
N PRO A 44 2.68 10.58 -0.73
CA PRO A 44 2.58 9.29 -0.06
C PRO A 44 2.26 8.18 -1.07
N LEU A 45 2.95 7.06 -0.98
CA LEU A 45 2.79 5.89 -1.84
C LEU A 45 2.87 4.61 -1.00
N GLY A 46 1.99 3.66 -1.31
CA GLY A 46 2.08 2.31 -0.77
C GLY A 46 3.37 1.62 -1.24
N VAL A 47 3.90 0.73 -0.41
CA VAL A 47 4.99 -0.15 -0.81
C VAL A 47 4.41 -1.19 -1.77
N GLY A 48 4.89 -1.22 -3.02
CA GLY A 48 4.48 -2.22 -4.00
C GLY A 48 5.14 -3.57 -3.74
N ASP A 49 6.46 -3.57 -3.49
CA ASP A 49 7.21 -4.70 -2.96
C ASP A 49 8.55 -4.24 -2.36
N TYR A 50 9.18 -5.08 -1.53
CA TYR A 50 10.53 -4.84 -1.04
C TYR A 50 11.30 -6.15 -0.87
N HIS A 51 12.40 -6.30 -1.61
CA HIS A 51 13.28 -7.47 -1.52
C HIS A 51 14.71 -7.11 -1.96
N ASN A 52 15.73 -7.63 -1.28
CA ASN A 52 17.15 -7.40 -1.58
C ASN A 52 17.52 -5.90 -1.73
N ASN A 53 16.97 -5.04 -0.85
CA ASN A 53 17.11 -3.57 -0.89
C ASN A 53 16.48 -2.88 -2.10
N ILE A 54 15.73 -3.61 -2.93
CA ILE A 54 14.98 -3.04 -4.05
C ILE A 54 13.55 -2.77 -3.58
N LEU A 55 13.18 -1.51 -3.58
CA LEU A 55 11.82 -1.02 -3.34
C LEU A 55 11.10 -0.86 -4.67
N SER A 56 10.00 -1.60 -4.86
CA SER A 56 9.05 -1.37 -5.95
C SER A 56 7.91 -0.48 -5.47
N LEU A 57 7.53 0.49 -6.29
CA LEU A 57 6.37 1.36 -6.10
C LEU A 57 5.47 1.26 -7.34
N TYR A 58 4.16 1.14 -7.11
CA TYR A 58 3.16 1.20 -8.19
C TYR A 58 2.55 2.59 -8.24
N ILE A 59 2.66 3.27 -9.38
CA ILE A 59 2.28 4.67 -9.55
C ILE A 59 1.28 4.81 -10.68
N GLU A 60 0.13 5.42 -10.36
CA GLU A 60 -0.99 5.71 -11.27
C GLU A 60 -0.98 7.19 -11.73
N SER A 61 0.19 7.71 -12.11
CA SER A 61 0.29 9.12 -12.50
C SER A 61 1.44 9.40 -13.46
N GLU A 62 1.10 9.66 -14.72
CA GLU A 62 2.03 10.10 -15.76
C GLU A 62 2.80 11.37 -15.35
N LYS A 63 2.17 12.27 -14.58
CA LYS A 63 2.83 13.48 -14.05
C LYS A 63 3.97 13.13 -13.10
N ILE A 64 3.74 12.20 -12.18
CA ILE A 64 4.79 11.74 -11.25
C ILE A 64 5.89 11.03 -12.03
N ILE A 65 5.53 10.18 -12.99
CA ILE A 65 6.51 9.48 -13.83
C ILE A 65 7.40 10.44 -14.62
N LYS A 66 6.85 11.51 -15.19
CA LYS A 66 7.65 12.56 -15.86
C LYS A 66 8.65 13.19 -14.89
N LEU A 67 8.22 13.54 -13.67
CA LEU A 67 9.12 14.10 -12.66
C LEU A 67 10.23 13.12 -12.25
N LEU A 68 9.94 11.82 -12.18
CA LEU A 68 10.93 10.80 -11.83
C LEU A 68 11.94 10.55 -12.95
N LYS A 69 11.53 10.60 -14.21
CA LYS A 69 12.42 10.42 -15.38
C LYS A 69 13.53 11.46 -15.46
N GLU A 70 13.34 12.62 -14.84
CA GLU A 70 14.33 13.71 -14.78
C GLU A 70 15.33 13.56 -13.62
N LYS A 71 15.28 12.45 -12.86
CA LYS A 71 16.07 12.25 -11.63
C LYS A 71 16.85 10.94 -11.68
N ASN A 72 18.10 10.98 -11.21
CA ASN A 72 18.90 9.77 -10.93
C ASN A 72 18.68 9.25 -9.51
N GLU A 73 18.39 10.17 -8.58
CA GLU A 73 18.12 9.88 -7.17
C GLU A 73 16.89 10.63 -6.71
N ILE A 74 16.14 10.00 -5.80
CA ILE A 74 14.87 10.49 -5.29
C ILE A 74 14.95 10.52 -3.77
N LEU A 75 14.44 11.58 -3.15
CA LEU A 75 14.37 11.66 -1.71
C LEU A 75 13.15 10.86 -1.21
N VAL A 76 13.41 9.87 -0.37
CA VAL A 76 12.39 8.98 0.20
C VAL A 76 12.29 9.22 1.70
N LYS A 77 11.06 9.33 2.19
CA LYS A 77 10.72 9.43 3.61
C LYS A 77 9.96 8.19 4.05
N GLY A 78 10.46 7.54 5.09
CA GLY A 78 9.83 6.39 5.71
C GLY A 78 10.85 5.47 6.39
N PRO A 79 10.41 4.28 6.83
CA PRO A 79 9.03 3.79 6.77
C PRO A 79 8.06 4.70 7.53
N LEU A 80 6.83 4.85 7.04
CA LEU A 80 5.74 5.59 7.67
C LEU A 80 4.55 4.65 7.91
N GLY A 81 3.61 5.08 8.77
CA GLY A 81 2.46 4.28 9.14
C GLY A 81 2.79 3.18 10.15
N LYS A 82 1.75 2.52 10.64
CA LYS A 82 1.86 1.46 11.64
C LYS A 82 1.85 0.10 10.94
N PRO A 83 2.81 -0.78 11.25
CA PRO A 83 2.81 -2.11 10.68
C PRO A 83 1.65 -2.95 11.22
N ILE A 84 1.12 -3.83 10.37
CA ILE A 84 0.08 -4.79 10.71
C ILE A 84 0.69 -6.16 11.00
N LYS A 85 0.09 -6.90 11.94
CA LYS A 85 0.45 -8.29 12.20
C LYS A 85 -0.38 -9.18 11.29
N LEU A 86 0.28 -10.03 10.50
CA LEU A 86 -0.36 -11.01 9.65
C LEU A 86 -0.40 -12.37 10.37
N GLY A 87 -1.54 -13.05 10.35
CA GLY A 87 -1.72 -14.45 10.80
C GLY A 87 -1.13 -15.46 9.80
N ASP A 88 -1.55 -16.72 9.85
CA ASP A 88 -0.97 -17.79 9.02
C ASP A 88 -1.78 -18.06 7.74
N LYS A 89 -3.10 -17.84 7.79
CA LYS A 89 -4.00 -17.84 6.63
C LYS A 89 -4.48 -16.41 6.35
N ILE A 90 -4.08 -15.87 5.21
CA ILE A 90 -4.42 -14.50 4.81
C ILE A 90 -5.30 -14.51 3.56
N LEU A 91 -6.37 -13.71 3.62
CA LEU A 91 -7.18 -13.36 2.46
C LEU A 91 -6.90 -11.91 2.05
N GLY A 92 -6.53 -11.71 0.79
CA GLY A 92 -6.53 -10.40 0.14
C GLY A 92 -7.86 -10.16 -0.60
N ILE A 93 -8.46 -8.98 -0.42
CA ILE A 93 -9.67 -8.55 -1.14
C ILE A 93 -9.33 -7.30 -1.95
N GLY A 94 -9.19 -7.44 -3.27
CA GLY A 94 -8.77 -6.34 -4.15
C GLY A 94 -9.69 -6.14 -5.35
N LYS A 95 -9.69 -4.93 -5.92
CA LYS A 95 -10.45 -4.61 -7.12
C LYS A 95 -9.63 -3.79 -8.12
N GLY A 96 -9.47 -4.30 -9.33
CA GLY A 96 -8.71 -3.63 -10.39
C GLY A 96 -7.32 -3.21 -9.92
N LYS A 97 -7.00 -1.92 -10.13
CA LYS A 97 -5.74 -1.30 -9.70
C LYS A 97 -5.54 -1.14 -8.19
N LEU A 98 -6.61 -1.24 -7.39
CA LEU A 98 -6.50 -1.14 -5.93
C LEU A 98 -5.77 -2.35 -5.35
N TYR A 99 -5.77 -3.48 -6.07
CA TYR A 99 -5.05 -4.69 -5.69
C TYR A 99 -3.55 -4.45 -5.45
N TYR A 100 -2.93 -3.47 -6.13
CA TYR A 100 -1.51 -3.16 -5.97
C TYR A 100 -1.15 -2.65 -4.56
N ASP A 101 -2.12 -2.15 -3.79
CA ASP A 101 -1.94 -1.77 -2.38
C ASP A 101 -1.72 -3.00 -1.46
N LEU A 102 -2.11 -4.19 -1.92
CA LEU A 102 -2.05 -5.44 -1.16
C LEU A 102 -0.83 -6.29 -1.46
N ILE A 103 -0.18 -6.07 -2.62
CA ILE A 103 0.88 -6.96 -3.12
C ILE A 103 2.00 -7.12 -2.09
N TYR A 104 2.48 -6.03 -1.48
CA TYR A 104 3.58 -6.12 -0.54
C TYR A 104 3.27 -6.96 0.71
N PRO A 105 2.18 -6.70 1.47
CA PRO A 105 1.78 -7.59 2.57
C PRO A 105 1.63 -9.06 2.17
N LEU A 106 1.03 -9.34 1.02
CA LEU A 106 0.80 -10.70 0.54
C LEU A 106 2.10 -11.40 0.16
N ARG A 107 2.99 -10.75 -0.59
CA ARG A 107 4.32 -11.25 -0.93
C ARG A 107 5.19 -11.45 0.30
N TYR A 108 5.14 -10.49 1.24
CA TYR A 108 5.85 -10.60 2.51
C TYR A 108 5.42 -11.87 3.26
N ALA A 109 4.13 -12.13 3.38
CA ALA A 109 3.63 -13.31 4.06
C ALA A 109 3.93 -14.62 3.29
N SER A 110 3.80 -14.62 1.96
CA SER A 110 4.16 -15.76 1.11
C SER A 110 5.63 -16.17 1.30
N ARG A 111 6.56 -15.19 1.37
CA ARG A 111 7.98 -15.44 1.66
C ARG A 111 8.23 -16.06 3.05
N GLN A 112 7.30 -15.92 3.98
CA GLN A 112 7.33 -16.56 5.29
C GLN A 112 6.65 -17.93 5.32
N GLY A 113 6.22 -18.46 4.16
CA GLY A 113 5.56 -19.77 4.05
C GLY A 113 4.08 -19.76 4.47
N LYS A 114 3.44 -18.58 4.55
CA LYS A 114 2.04 -18.44 4.97
C LYS A 114 1.07 -18.76 3.83
N LYS A 115 -0.13 -19.22 4.16
CA LYS A 115 -1.17 -19.51 3.16
C LYS A 115 -1.84 -18.22 2.71
N ILE A 116 -1.78 -17.95 1.42
CA ILE A 116 -2.35 -16.75 0.80
C ILE A 116 -3.43 -17.15 -0.20
N SER A 117 -4.58 -16.50 -0.10
CA SER A 117 -5.60 -16.52 -1.15
C SER A 117 -6.08 -15.10 -1.43
N VAL A 118 -6.63 -14.87 -2.62
CA VAL A 118 -7.10 -13.56 -3.06
C VAL A 118 -8.50 -13.69 -3.64
N PHE A 119 -9.44 -12.92 -3.10
CA PHE A 119 -10.68 -12.60 -3.77
C PHE A 119 -10.47 -11.30 -4.55
N CYS A 120 -10.60 -11.34 -5.87
CA CYS A 120 -10.28 -10.18 -6.69
C CYS A 120 -11.13 -10.10 -7.96
N GLU A 121 -11.67 -8.90 -8.20
CA GLU A 121 -12.37 -8.52 -9.42
C GLU A 121 -11.40 -7.74 -10.33
N ASP A 122 -11.21 -8.19 -11.57
CA ASP A 122 -10.40 -7.50 -12.59
C ASP A 122 -8.92 -7.26 -12.20
N CYS A 123 -8.30 -8.20 -11.50
CA CYS A 123 -6.87 -8.11 -11.18
C CYS A 123 -6.09 -9.38 -11.59
N ASN A 124 -4.84 -9.15 -11.99
CA ASN A 124 -3.86 -10.18 -12.26
C ASN A 124 -3.07 -10.45 -10.97
N THR A 125 -3.25 -11.63 -10.39
CA THR A 125 -2.62 -12.04 -9.13
C THR A 125 -1.80 -13.30 -9.32
N GLU A 126 -0.67 -13.37 -8.62
CA GLU A 126 0.21 -14.54 -8.52
C GLU A 126 -0.23 -15.54 -7.43
N PHE A 127 -1.27 -15.20 -6.66
CA PHE A 127 -1.81 -16.02 -5.57
C PHE A 127 -3.07 -16.76 -5.99
N GLU A 128 -3.42 -17.82 -5.23
CA GLU A 128 -4.64 -18.60 -5.41
C GLU A 128 -5.88 -17.71 -5.36
N LYS A 129 -6.68 -17.74 -6.43
CA LYS A 129 -7.96 -17.00 -6.50
C LYS A 129 -9.07 -17.79 -5.84
N VAL A 130 -9.88 -17.12 -5.03
CA VAL A 130 -11.13 -17.66 -4.48
C VAL A 130 -12.32 -16.91 -5.07
N ASN A 131 -13.44 -17.63 -5.27
CA ASN A 131 -14.66 -17.08 -5.85
C ASN A 131 -15.63 -16.50 -4.82
N GLU A 132 -15.41 -16.78 -3.54
CA GLU A 132 -16.27 -16.32 -2.44
C GLU A 132 -15.41 -15.95 -1.23
N ILE A 133 -15.89 -14.99 -0.44
CA ILE A 133 -15.28 -14.59 0.84
C ILE A 133 -15.84 -15.51 1.93
N THR A 134 -15.48 -16.80 1.87
CA THR A 134 -15.88 -17.82 2.83
C THR A 134 -14.67 -18.49 3.48
N GLY A 135 -14.85 -19.07 4.66
CA GLY A 135 -13.80 -19.78 5.40
C GLY A 135 -13.14 -18.98 6.53
N ASP A 136 -12.32 -19.69 7.31
CA ASP A 136 -11.60 -19.15 8.46
C ASP A 136 -10.27 -18.54 8.04
N TRP A 137 -10.21 -17.21 8.06
CA TRP A 137 -9.02 -16.42 7.74
C TRP A 137 -8.51 -15.73 9.00
N ASP A 138 -7.23 -15.91 9.33
CA ASP A 138 -6.61 -15.27 10.49
C ASP A 138 -6.43 -13.77 10.26
N THR A 139 -6.26 -13.36 9.00
CA THR A 139 -6.12 -11.97 8.62
C THR A 139 -6.76 -11.73 7.26
N ILE A 140 -7.62 -10.70 7.20
CA ILE A 140 -8.19 -10.22 5.96
C ILE A 140 -7.63 -8.81 5.74
N ILE A 141 -7.02 -8.60 4.57
CA ILE A 141 -6.59 -7.28 4.11
C ILE A 141 -7.32 -6.93 2.82
N SER A 142 -7.66 -5.66 2.64
CA SER A 142 -8.46 -5.22 1.50
C SER A 142 -8.04 -3.85 0.98
N SER A 143 -8.27 -3.63 -0.32
CA SER A 143 -8.22 -2.32 -0.95
C SER A 143 -9.34 -2.28 -1.98
N VAL A 144 -10.38 -1.51 -1.65
CA VAL A 144 -11.65 -1.42 -2.38
C VAL A 144 -12.09 0.04 -2.47
N PRO A 145 -13.01 0.39 -3.38
CA PRO A 145 -13.63 1.71 -3.40
C PRO A 145 -14.24 2.07 -2.04
N LYS A 146 -14.26 3.36 -1.71
CA LYS A 146 -14.66 3.83 -0.37
C LYS A 146 -16.08 3.40 -0.01
N GLU A 147 -16.94 3.36 -1.02
CA GLU A 147 -18.36 3.04 -0.96
C GLU A 147 -18.61 1.55 -0.65
N GLU A 148 -17.62 0.68 -0.88
CA GLU A 148 -17.72 -0.77 -0.66
C GLU A 148 -17.19 -1.20 0.71
N ILE A 149 -16.58 -0.29 1.49
CA ILE A 149 -15.95 -0.64 2.79
C ILE A 149 -16.95 -1.23 3.78
N SER A 150 -18.18 -0.73 3.82
CA SER A 150 -19.23 -1.21 4.73
C SER A 150 -19.65 -2.66 4.44
N ASN A 151 -19.33 -3.20 3.26
CA ASN A 151 -19.65 -4.57 2.88
C ASN A 151 -18.57 -5.57 3.33
N LEU A 152 -17.44 -5.08 3.84
CA LEU A 152 -16.33 -5.91 4.28
C LEU A 152 -16.54 -6.42 5.73
N PRO A 153 -15.91 -7.56 6.10
CA PRO A 153 -15.91 -8.02 7.48
C PRO A 153 -15.37 -6.96 8.45
N LYS A 154 -16.06 -6.72 9.58
CA LYS A 154 -15.70 -5.68 10.57
C LYS A 154 -14.24 -5.73 11.07
N ASN A 155 -13.63 -6.92 11.11
CA ASN A 155 -12.25 -7.11 11.56
C ASN A 155 -11.21 -7.09 10.41
N ALA A 156 -11.63 -6.98 9.15
CA ALA A 156 -10.71 -6.83 8.03
C ALA A 156 -9.96 -5.49 8.11
N TYR A 157 -8.71 -5.47 7.65
CA TYR A 157 -7.94 -4.26 7.45
C TYR A 157 -8.19 -3.73 6.04
N VAL A 158 -8.54 -2.45 5.90
CA VAL A 158 -8.66 -1.79 4.59
C VAL A 158 -7.58 -0.73 4.41
N TYR A 159 -6.98 -0.68 3.24
CA TYR A 159 -6.02 0.34 2.84
C TYR A 159 -6.74 1.65 2.51
N VAL A 160 -6.54 2.70 3.32
CA VAL A 160 -7.31 3.95 3.22
C VAL A 160 -6.76 4.96 2.20
N ARG A 161 -6.63 4.56 0.94
CA ARG A 161 -6.00 5.39 -0.11
C ARG A 161 -6.72 6.70 -0.45
N TRP A 162 -8.02 6.83 -0.14
CA TRP A 162 -8.79 8.05 -0.41
C TRP A 162 -8.47 9.19 0.57
N VAL A 163 -7.70 8.91 1.63
CA VAL A 163 -7.35 9.90 2.64
C VAL A 163 -6.20 10.77 2.13
N LYS A 164 -6.43 12.08 2.08
CA LYS A 164 -5.39 13.05 1.77
C LYS A 164 -4.37 13.09 2.91
N MET A 165 -3.09 12.92 2.59
CA MET A 165 -1.98 13.19 3.52
C MET A 165 -1.22 14.43 3.06
N ASN A 166 -0.70 15.18 4.03
CA ASN A 166 0.15 16.35 3.77
C ASN A 166 1.53 16.17 4.43
N CYS A 167 1.58 16.25 5.76
CA CYS A 167 2.85 16.08 6.49
C CYS A 167 3.29 14.61 6.63
N SER A 168 2.37 13.64 6.53
CA SER A 168 2.59 12.21 6.78
C SER A 168 3.30 11.87 8.11
N LEU A 169 3.17 12.74 9.11
CA LEU A 169 3.87 12.67 10.40
C LEU A 169 2.92 12.93 11.60
N GLY A 170 1.60 12.95 11.37
CA GLY A 170 0.61 13.18 12.42
C GLY A 170 0.48 14.63 12.90
N VAL A 171 1.39 15.53 12.52
CA VAL A 171 1.43 16.90 13.08
C VAL A 171 0.35 17.84 12.53
N CYS A 172 -0.08 17.67 11.27
CA CYS A 172 -1.00 18.62 10.63
C CYS A 172 -2.49 18.25 10.74
N GLY A 173 -2.82 17.03 11.17
CA GLY A 173 -4.20 16.54 11.26
C GLY A 173 -4.96 16.34 9.93
N VAL A 174 -4.40 16.71 8.77
CA VAL A 174 -5.11 16.66 7.47
C VAL A 174 -5.66 15.26 7.11
N CYS A 175 -4.96 14.20 7.51
CA CYS A 175 -5.39 12.84 7.21
C CYS A 175 -6.47 12.31 8.17
N ASN A 176 -7.00 13.12 9.08
CA ASN A 176 -7.90 12.65 10.11
C ASN A 176 -9.18 12.00 9.53
N ILE A 177 -9.52 10.82 10.05
CA ILE A 177 -10.81 10.16 9.82
C ILE A 177 -11.63 10.24 11.10
N ASN A 178 -12.86 10.77 11.01
CA ASN A 178 -13.87 10.80 12.07
C ASN A 178 -13.39 11.41 13.41
N ASN A 179 -12.44 12.35 13.38
CA ASN A 179 -11.79 12.94 14.56
C ASN A 179 -11.12 11.93 15.51
N LYS A 180 -10.84 10.72 15.03
CA LYS A 180 -10.35 9.60 15.85
C LYS A 180 -9.02 9.03 15.38
N ILE A 181 -8.83 8.94 14.06
CA ILE A 181 -7.72 8.17 13.48
C ILE A 181 -6.88 9.05 12.58
N LEU A 182 -5.56 8.95 12.69
CA LEU A 182 -4.59 9.55 11.79
C LEU A 182 -3.91 8.45 10.96
N PRO A 183 -4.39 8.12 9.74
CA PRO A 183 -3.84 7.04 8.93
C PRO A 183 -2.35 7.16 8.57
N CYS A 184 -1.77 8.36 8.60
CA CYS A 184 -0.33 8.49 8.42
C CYS A 184 0.50 7.98 9.62
N ILE A 185 -0.13 7.85 10.79
CA ILE A 185 0.45 7.30 12.02
C ILE A 185 -0.06 5.88 12.29
N GLU A 186 -1.37 5.68 12.20
CA GLU A 186 -2.05 4.45 12.61
C GLU A 186 -2.35 3.50 11.45
N GLY A 187 -2.29 4.00 10.21
CA GLY A 187 -2.60 3.27 9.00
C GLY A 187 -1.35 2.99 8.15
N PRO A 188 -1.51 2.85 6.81
CA PRO A 188 -2.71 3.11 6.03
C PRO A 188 -3.71 1.95 6.05
N PHE A 189 -3.37 0.81 6.67
CA PHE A 189 -4.32 -0.27 6.91
C PHE A 189 -5.08 -0.03 8.22
N ILE A 190 -6.38 0.25 8.12
CA ILE A 190 -7.26 0.52 9.27
C ILE A 190 -8.35 -0.56 9.32
N LYS A 191 -8.79 -0.97 10.51
CA LYS A 191 -9.88 -1.95 10.60
C LYS A 191 -11.21 -1.34 10.16
N VAL A 192 -12.02 -2.12 9.45
CA VAL A 192 -13.34 -1.69 8.96
C VAL A 192 -14.21 -1.13 10.09
N LYS A 193 -14.28 -1.82 11.24
CA LYS A 193 -15.05 -1.37 12.43
C LYS A 193 -14.63 -0.03 13.02
N GLU A 194 -13.48 0.51 12.62
CA GLU A 194 -13.00 1.82 13.07
C GLU A 194 -13.39 2.93 12.09
N LEU A 195 -13.86 2.56 10.89
CA LEU A 195 -14.24 3.46 9.80
C LEU A 195 -15.76 3.57 9.62
N VAL A 196 -16.48 2.47 9.88
CA VAL A 196 -17.93 2.37 9.76
C VAL A 196 -18.53 1.99 11.12
N ASP A 197 -19.66 2.61 11.46
CA ASP A 197 -20.41 2.32 12.69
C ASP A 197 -21.14 0.94 12.59
#